data_AF-A0A443RWT3-F1
#
_entry.id   AF-A0A443RWT3-F1
#
_cell.length_a   1.000
_cell.length_b   1.000
_cell.length_c   1.000
_cell.angle_alpha   90.00
_cell.angle_beta   90.00
_cell.angle_gamma   90.00
#
_symmetry.space_group_name_H-M   'P 1'
#
loop_
_entity.id
_entity.type
_entity.pdbx_description
1 polymer ?
#
loop_
_entity_poly.entity_id
_entity_poly.type
_entity_poly.pdbx_seq_one_letter_code
_entity_poly.pdbx_strand_id
1 'polypeptide(L)' 'MIKKKVPDAVIEMTNGRTSSFEIEINGVLVYSKLKEGKMPNFEDIVKKVEEAAKKPS' A
#
# COMPACT_ATOMS: atom_id res chain seq x y z
N MET A 1 1.48 10.32 6.28
CA MET A 1 1.58 9.65 7.60
C MET A 1 2.29 8.29 7.56
N ILE A 2 2.41 7.60 6.42
CA ILE A 2 3.13 6.31 6.31
C ILE A 2 4.61 6.43 6.73
N LYS A 3 5.36 7.38 6.13
CA LYS A 3 6.75 7.69 6.53
C LYS A 3 6.93 8.11 8.01
N LYS A 4 5.85 8.51 8.70
CA LYS A 4 5.92 8.88 10.12
C LYS A 4 5.89 7.64 11.03
N LYS A 5 5.23 6.57 10.57
CA LYS A 5 5.15 5.28 11.28
C LYS A 5 6.26 4.32 10.86
N VAL A 6 6.59 4.32 9.57
CA VAL A 6 7.67 3.50 8.99
C VAL A 6 8.59 4.45 8.23
N PRO A 7 9.59 5.06 8.90
CA PRO A 7 10.48 6.04 8.27
C PRO A 7 11.32 5.44 7.14
N ASP A 8 11.67 4.17 7.25
CA ASP A 8 12.42 3.41 6.24
C ASP A 8 11.56 2.99 5.03
N ALA A 9 10.26 3.28 5.02
CA ALA A 9 9.40 2.93 3.90
C ALA A 9 9.73 3.77 2.66
N VAL A 10 10.16 3.10 1.60
CA VAL A 10 10.28 3.67 0.25
C VAL A 10 8.89 3.68 -0.38
N ILE A 11 8.43 4.87 -0.78
CA ILE A 11 7.12 5.04 -1.41
C ILE A 11 7.38 5.45 -2.85
N GLU A 12 7.01 4.57 -3.76
CA GLU A 12 7.05 4.82 -5.20
C GLU A 12 5.63 4.95 -5.72
N MET A 13 5.39 5.93 -6.57
CA MET A 13 4.12 6.08 -7.29
C MET A 13 4.40 5.92 -8.77
N THR A 14 3.81 4.91 -9.37
CA THR A 14 3.83 4.68 -10.81
C THR A 14 2.51 5.13 -11.41
N ASN A 15 2.59 5.79 -12.57
CA ASN A 15 1.39 6.14 -13.34
C ASN A 15 0.84 4.86 -13.98
N GLY A 16 -0.10 4.22 -13.28
CA GLY A 16 -0.78 3.00 -13.74
C GLY A 16 -1.83 3.28 -14.82
N ARG A 17 -2.60 2.22 -15.14
CA ARG A 17 -3.73 2.29 -16.07
C ARG A 17 -4.80 3.28 -15.56
N THR A 18 -5.44 3.99 -16.47
CA THR A 18 -6.47 4.99 -16.14
C THR A 18 -7.56 4.38 -15.25
N SER A 19 -7.87 5.04 -14.12
CA SER A 19 -8.87 4.63 -13.11
C SER A 19 -8.47 3.50 -12.15
N SER A 20 -7.27 2.91 -12.29
CA SER A 20 -6.74 1.92 -11.34
C SER A 20 -6.08 2.59 -10.13
N PHE A 21 -6.18 1.94 -8.97
CA PHE A 21 -5.39 2.27 -7.79
C PHE A 21 -4.95 0.98 -7.12
N GLU A 22 -3.66 0.70 -7.18
CA GLU A 22 -3.06 -0.55 -6.73
C GLU A 22 -1.95 -0.21 -5.75
N ILE A 23 -1.90 -0.96 -4.66
CA ILE A 23 -0.89 -0.76 -3.63
C ILE A 23 -0.17 -2.09 -3.47
N GLU A 24 1.14 -2.02 -3.64
CA GLU A 24 2.07 -3.12 -3.45
C GLU A 24 3.01 -2.77 -2.31
N ILE A 25 3.26 -3.74 -1.44
CA ILE A 25 4.21 -3.61 -0.32
C ILE A 25 5.18 -4.77 -0.43
N ASN A 26 6.48 -4.49 -0.54
CA ASN A 26 7.53 -5.50 -0.75
C ASN A 26 7.23 -6.44 -1.95
N GLY A 27 6.64 -5.90 -3.03
CA GLY A 27 6.27 -6.68 -4.22
C GLY A 27 5.01 -7.55 -4.06
N VAL A 28 4.28 -7.42 -2.94
CA VAL A 28 3.01 -8.10 -2.72
C VAL A 28 1.85 -7.13 -2.93
N LEU A 29 0.95 -7.44 -3.86
CA LEU A 29 -0.28 -6.67 -4.07
C LEU A 29 -1.20 -6.79 -2.85
N VAL A 30 -1.24 -5.74 -2.05
CA VAL A 30 -2.04 -5.69 -0.82
C VAL A 30 -3.41 -5.05 -1.03
N TYR A 31 -3.59 -4.29 -2.11
CA TYR A 31 -4.84 -3.64 -2.44
C TYR A 31 -4.98 -3.43 -3.95
N SER A 32 -6.19 -3.61 -4.47
CA SER A 32 -6.53 -3.22 -5.84
C SER A 32 -7.95 -2.67 -5.89
N LYS A 33 -8.07 -1.40 -6.28
CA LYS A 33 -9.35 -0.71 -6.50
C LYS A 33 -10.19 -1.40 -7.57
N LEU A 34 -9.54 -2.03 -8.56
CA LEU A 34 -10.27 -2.79 -9.58
C LEU A 34 -10.97 -4.02 -8.99
N LYS A 35 -10.38 -4.64 -7.98
CA LYS A 35 -10.98 -5.79 -7.27
C LYS A 35 -12.02 -5.36 -6.24
N GLU A 36 -11.73 -4.32 -5.46
CA GLU A 36 -12.64 -3.87 -4.40
C GLU A 36 -13.76 -2.93 -4.88
N GLY A 37 -13.59 -2.30 -6.04
CA GLY A 37 -14.54 -1.34 -6.61
C GLY A 37 -14.64 -0.01 -5.86
N LYS A 38 -13.79 0.22 -4.84
CA LYS A 38 -13.79 1.42 -3.98
C LYS A 38 -12.39 1.94 -3.73
N MET A 39 -12.29 3.11 -3.10
CA MET A 39 -11.01 3.70 -2.67
C MET A 39 -10.50 2.96 -1.42
N PRO A 40 -9.19 2.75 -1.26
CA PRO A 40 -8.65 2.12 -0.06
C PRO A 40 -8.91 2.97 1.18
N ASN A 41 -9.17 2.31 2.31
CA ASN A 41 -9.18 2.99 3.60
C ASN A 41 -7.74 3.25 4.05
N PHE A 42 -7.42 4.50 4.34
CA PHE A 42 -6.09 4.91 4.75
C PHE A 42 -5.57 4.14 5.97
N GLU A 43 -6.41 3.91 6.98
CA GLU A 43 -6.00 3.19 8.20
C GLU A 43 -5.66 1.73 7.92
N ASP A 44 -6.38 1.07 7.01
CA ASP A 44 -6.13 -0.30 6.61
C ASP A 44 -4.77 -0.42 5.91
N ILE A 45 -4.49 0.48 4.98
CA ILE A 45 -3.20 0.53 4.28
C ILE A 45 -2.06 0.75 5.26
N VAL A 46 -2.21 1.68 6.21
CA VAL A 46 -1.18 1.93 7.22
C VAL A 46 -0.92 0.69 8.08
N LYS A 47 -1.98 -0.02 8.51
CA LYS A 47 -1.81 -1.28 9.26
C LYS A 47 -1.08 -2.34 8.43
N LYS A 48 -1.44 -2.51 7.16
CA LYS A 48 -0.75 -3.48 6.27
C LYS A 48 0.73 -3.12 6.06
N VAL A 49 1.06 -1.84 5.94
CA VAL A 49 2.46 -1.38 5.88
C VAL A 49 3.20 -1.67 7.19
N GLU A 50 2.59 -1.41 8.34
CA GLU A 50 3.18 -1.73 9.64
C GLU A 50 3.38 -3.24 9.84
N GLU A 51 2.43 -4.07 9.41
CA GLU A 51 2.56 -5.53 9.48
C GLU A 51 3.66 -6.05 8.55
N ALA A 52 3.73 -5.54 7.32
CA ALA A 52 4.77 -5.91 6.36
C ALA A 52 6.17 -5.48 6.83
N ALA A 53 6.28 -4.35 7.54
CA ALA A 53 7.53 -3.92 8.16
C ALA A 53 7.95 -4.81 9.35
N LYS A 54 6.98 -5.40 10.06
CA LYS A 54 7.23 -6.27 11.23
C LYS A 54 7.49 -7.74 10.87
N LYS A 55 7.02 -8.21 9.72
CA LYS A 55 7.31 -9.56 9.22
C LYS A 55 8.51 -9.50 8.26
N PRO A 56 9.74 -9.79 8.72
CA PRO A 56 10.80 -10.15 7.78
C PRO A 56 10.35 -11.42 7.07
N SER A 57 10.16 -11.34 5.76
CA SER A 57 9.97 -12.49 4.89
C SER A 57 11.26 -13.28 4.76
#